data_AF-A0A940A1I0-F1
#
_entry.id   AF-A0A940A1I0-F1
#
_cell.length_a   1.000
_cell.length_b   1.000
_cell.length_c   1.000
_cell.angle_alpha   90.00
_cell.angle_beta   90.00
_cell.angle_gamma   90.00
#
_symmetry.space_group_name_H-M   'P 1'
#
loop_
_entity.id
_entity.type
_entity.pdbx_description
1 polymer ?
#
loop_
_entity_poly.entity_id
_entity_poly.type
_entity_poly.pdbx_seq_one_letter_code
_entity_poly.pdbx_strand_id
1 'polypeptide(L)' 'MKKLIAEINTLVDAIKADIDKSEGNKAAAARVRKATLELEKVGKEFRKASIAAAKK' A
#
# COMPACT_ATOMS: atom_id res chain seq x y z
N MET A 1 8.47 8.03 9.72
CA MET A 1 7.74 8.47 8.52
C MET A 1 8.44 8.11 7.22
N LYS A 2 9.74 8.40 7.00
CA LYS A 2 10.45 8.05 5.74
C LYS A 2 10.30 6.57 5.33
N LYS A 3 10.45 5.64 6.28
CA LYS A 3 10.25 4.20 6.05
C LYS A 3 8.83 3.86 5.58
N LEU A 4 7.81 4.38 6.27
CA LEU A 4 6.39 4.18 5.90
C LEU A 4 6.08 4.74 4.51
N ILE A 5 6.65 5.89 4.14
CA ILE A 5 6.49 6.48 2.81
C ILE A 5 7.12 5.58 1.74
N ALA A 6 8.33 5.04 2.01
CA ALA A 6 8.98 4.11 1.09
C ALA A 6 8.16 2.81 0.92
N GLU A 7 7.63 2.25 2.00
CA GLU A 7 6.76 1.07 1.96
C GLU A 7 5.46 1.33 1.18
N ILE A 8 4.83 2.49 1.39
CA ILE A 8 3.64 2.91 0.62
C ILE A 8 3.95 2.95 -0.88
N ASN A 9 5.07 3.58 -1.28
CA ASN A 9 5.45 3.68 -2.69
C ASN A 9 5.67 2.31 -3.31
N THR A 10 6.41 1.42 -2.63
CA THR A 10 6.63 0.04 -3.08
C THR A 10 5.31 -0.73 -3.26
N LEU A 11 4.36 -0.59 -2.33
CA LEU A 11 3.07 -1.26 -2.41
C LEU A 11 2.22 -0.71 -3.56
N VAL A 12 2.24 0.60 -3.78
CA VAL A 12 1.55 1.23 -4.91
C VAL A 12 2.13 0.75 -6.24
N ASP A 13 3.46 0.63 -6.35
CA ASP A 13 4.11 0.13 -7.55
C ASP A 13 3.79 -1.36 -7.80
N ALA A 14 3.75 -2.17 -6.74
CA ALA A 14 3.31 -3.56 -6.82
C ALA A 14 1.84 -3.69 -7.29
N ILE A 15 0.95 -2.80 -6.83
CA ILE A 15 -0.44 -2.76 -7.30
C ILE A 15 -0.48 -2.39 -8.79
N LYS A 16 0.19 -1.31 -9.20
CA LYS A 16 0.23 -0.88 -10.60
C LYS A 16 0.75 -1.95 -11.54
N ALA A 17 1.72 -2.76 -11.11
CA ALA A 17 2.30 -3.81 -11.93
C ALA A 17 1.29 -4.91 -12.34
N ASP A 18 0.25 -5.12 -11.53
CA ASP A 18 -0.70 -6.23 -11.69
C ASP A 18 -2.17 -5.79 -11.86
N ILE A 19 -2.51 -4.50 -11.63
CA ILE A 19 -3.91 -4.03 -11.65
C ILE A 19 -4.55 -4.17 -13.03
N ASP A 20 -3.85 -3.77 -14.09
CA ASP A 20 -4.34 -3.88 -15.48
C ASP A 20 -4.40 -5.34 -15.96
N LYS A 21 -3.59 -6.20 -15.34
CA LYS A 21 -3.56 -7.65 -15.61
C LYS A 21 -4.60 -8.40 -14.81
N SER A 22 -5.23 -7.78 -13.82
CA SER A 22 -6.07 -8.47 -12.84
C SER A 22 -7.38 -9.01 -13.43
N GLU A 23 -7.82 -8.45 -14.55
CA GLU A 23 -8.93 -8.96 -15.34
C GLU A 23 -8.49 -10.24 -16.08
N GLY A 24 -9.21 -11.35 -15.84
CA GLY A 24 -8.87 -12.66 -16.43
C GLY A 24 -7.67 -13.39 -15.80
N ASN A 25 -6.80 -12.72 -15.02
CA ASN A 25 -5.68 -13.36 -14.32
C ASN A 25 -5.89 -13.42 -12.81
N LYS A 26 -6.29 -14.61 -12.32
CA LYS A 26 -6.53 -14.88 -10.89
C LYS A 26 -5.30 -14.62 -10.00
N ALA A 27 -4.09 -14.91 -10.50
CA ALA A 27 -2.86 -14.73 -9.73
C ALA A 27 -2.53 -13.24 -9.57
N ALA A 28 -2.64 -12.45 -10.65
CA ALA A 28 -2.48 -11.00 -10.59
C ALA A 28 -3.53 -10.37 -9.65
N ALA A 29 -4.80 -10.78 -9.77
CA ALA A 29 -5.87 -10.31 -8.89
C ALA A 29 -5.62 -10.66 -7.41
N ALA A 30 -5.02 -11.82 -7.10
CA ALA A 30 -4.64 -12.17 -5.72
C ALA A 30 -3.49 -11.28 -5.20
N ARG A 31 -2.49 -10.97 -6.03
CA ARG A 31 -1.38 -10.07 -5.66
C ARG A 31 -1.87 -8.65 -5.41
N VAL A 32 -2.73 -8.11 -6.29
CA VAL A 32 -3.35 -6.79 -6.12
C VAL A 32 -4.10 -6.73 -4.78
N ARG A 33 -4.97 -7.72 -4.49
CA ARG A 33 -5.72 -7.76 -3.23
C ARG A 33 -4.80 -7.80 -2.00
N LYS A 34 -3.73 -8.60 -2.04
CA LYS A 34 -2.76 -8.66 -0.95
C LYS A 34 -2.07 -7.31 -0.75
N ALA A 35 -1.55 -6.72 -1.81
CA ALA A 35 -0.86 -5.43 -1.75
C ALA A 35 -1.78 -4.29 -1.29
N THR A 36 -3.07 -4.29 -1.69
CA THR A 36 -4.05 -3.31 -1.20
C THR A 36 -4.34 -3.44 0.30
N LEU A 37 -4.40 -4.66 0.84
CA LEU A 37 -4.58 -4.89 2.28
C LEU A 37 -3.36 -4.43 3.08
N GLU A 38 -2.16 -4.66 2.56
CA GLU A 38 -0.92 -4.17 3.16
C GLU A 38 -0.84 -2.63 3.10
N LEU A 39 -1.24 -2.02 1.98
CA LEU A 39 -1.28 -0.57 1.82
C LEU A 39 -2.25 0.09 2.81
N GLU A 40 -3.42 -0.51 3.07
CA GLU A 40 -4.37 -0.01 4.06
C GLU A 40 -3.74 0.02 5.47
N LYS A 41 -3.02 -1.04 5.86
CA LYS A 41 -2.36 -1.13 7.17
C LYS A 41 -1.30 -0.04 7.32
N VAL A 42 -0.37 0.05 6.36
CA VAL A 42 0.72 1.04 6.37
C VAL A 42 0.16 2.47 6.29
N GLY A 43 -0.89 2.70 5.52
CA GLY A 43 -1.58 3.98 5.45
C GLY A 43 -2.19 4.43 6.78
N LYS A 44 -2.79 3.50 7.55
CA LYS A 44 -3.29 3.79 8.91
C LYS A 44 -2.15 4.12 9.87
N GLU A 45 -1.03 3.39 9.80
CA GLU A 45 0.15 3.69 10.61
C GLU A 45 0.74 5.06 10.29
N PHE A 46 0.83 5.41 9.00
CA PHE A 46 1.26 6.73 8.55
C PHE A 46 0.35 7.82 9.11
N ARG A 47 -0.97 7.66 9.04
CA ARG A 47 -1.93 8.61 9.60
C ARG A 47 -1.71 8.83 11.10
N LYS A 48 -1.57 7.74 11.88
CA LYS A 48 -1.31 7.83 13.33
C LYS A 48 0.00 8.56 13.62
N ALA A 49 1.07 8.19 12.92
CA ALA A 49 2.39 8.82 13.07
C ALA A 49 2.35 10.31 12.70
N SER A 50 1.64 10.68 11.64
CA SER A 50 1.46 12.08 11.20
C SER A 50 0.72 12.91 12.24
N ILE A 51 -0.36 12.38 12.82
CA ILE A 51 -1.12 13.08 13.88
C ILE A 51 -0.24 13.25 15.13
N ALA A 52 0.51 12.23 15.52
CA ALA A 52 1.41 12.31 16.67
C ALA A 52 2.54 13.33 16.45
N ALA A 53 3.05 13.45 15.22
CA ALA A 53 4.05 14.45 14.86
C ALA A 53 3.48 15.88 14.87
N ALA A 54 2.24 16.08 14.42
CA ALA A 54 1.59 17.40 14.41
C ALA A 54 1.17 17.91 15.81
N LYS A 55 1.11 17.01 16.80
CA LYS A 55 0.82 17.33 18.21
C LYS A 55 2.08 17.58 19.04
N LYS A 56 3.27 17.35 18.48
CA LYS A 56 4.56 17.68 19.08
C LYS A 56 5.01 19.05 18.57
#